data_AF-A0A2K4FZR8-F1
#
_entry.id   AF-A0A2K4FZR8-F1
#
_cell.length_a   1.000
_cell.length_b   1.000
_cell.length_c   1.000
_cell.angle_alpha   90.00
_cell.angle_beta   90.00
_cell.angle_gamma   90.00
#
_symmetry.space_group_name_H-M   'P 1'
#
loop_
_entity.id
_entity.type
_entity.pdbx_description
1 polymer ?
#
loop_
_entity_poly.entity_id
_entity_poly.type
_entity_poly.pdbx_seq_one_letter_code
_entity_poly.pdbx_strand_id
1 'polypeptide(L)'
;MTAATDTLLNALETCDMLEIDGLHAFDFSLDEDDQLHIECMDGRAAKRWVFSMAQVQAAVFDSTLQSWTITGDSGEHRLVCLSAFSGANDEDDEREDA
;
A
#
# COMPACT_ATOMS: atom_id res chain seq x y z
N MET A 1 -4.35 23.06 0.96
CA MET A 1 -4.74 21.65 1.18
C MET A 1 -4.42 20.92 -0.11
N THR A 2 -3.20 20.41 -0.24
CA THR A 2 -2.88 19.48 -1.32
C THR A 2 -3.72 18.25 -1.06
N ALA A 3 -4.68 18.00 -1.95
CA ALA A 3 -5.39 16.73 -1.98
C ALA A 3 -4.33 15.63 -1.88
N ALA A 4 -4.39 14.85 -0.81
CA ALA A 4 -3.60 13.65 -0.70
C ALA A 4 -4.03 12.79 -1.89
N THR A 5 -3.26 12.86 -2.97
CA THR A 5 -3.37 11.91 -4.05
C THR A 5 -3.02 10.60 -3.38
N ASP A 6 -4.06 9.89 -2.92
CA ASP A 6 -3.96 8.57 -2.34
C ASP A 6 -3.16 7.78 -3.37
N THR A 7 -1.90 7.56 -3.06
CA THR A 7 -0.94 6.87 -3.90
C THR A 7 -0.29 5.88 -2.98
N LEU A 8 0.03 4.71 -3.53
CA LEU A 8 0.67 3.65 -2.77
C LEU A 8 1.92 4.17 -2.04
N LEU A 9 2.69 5.07 -2.65
CA LEU A 9 3.86 5.70 -2.03
C LEU A 9 3.51 6.44 -0.73
N ASN A 10 2.52 7.33 -0.75
CA ASN A 10 2.10 8.09 0.43
C ASN A 10 1.51 7.16 1.51
N ALA A 11 0.80 6.10 1.09
CA ALA A 11 0.32 5.08 2.01
C ALA A 11 1.50 4.37 2.69
N LEU A 12 2.57 4.01 1.94
CA LEU A 12 3.77 3.38 2.48
C LEU A 12 4.55 4.27 3.46
N GLU A 13 4.59 5.59 3.24
CA GLU A 13 5.25 6.54 4.16
C GLU A 13 4.63 6.55 5.57
N THR A 14 3.33 6.25 5.66
CA THR A 14 2.59 6.19 6.93
C THR A 14 2.24 4.76 7.35
N CYS A 15 2.64 3.78 6.54
CA CYS A 15 2.40 2.36 6.77
C CYS A 15 3.42 1.83 7.77
N ASP A 16 2.93 1.15 8.80
CA ASP A 16 3.80 0.47 9.76
C ASP A 16 4.01 -1.00 9.34
N MET A 17 2.97 -1.62 8.76
CA MET A 17 2.95 -3.01 8.36
C MET A 17 2.29 -3.20 7.00
N LEU A 18 2.98 -3.86 6.07
CA LEU A 18 2.51 -4.10 4.72
C LEU A 18 2.13 -5.59 4.55
N GLU A 19 1.02 -5.88 3.87
CA GLU A 19 0.69 -7.24 3.45
C GLU A 19 0.64 -7.33 1.93
N ILE A 20 1.13 -8.43 1.34
CA ILE A 20 1.03 -8.73 -0.09
C ILE A 20 0.35 -10.09 -0.31
N ASP A 21 -0.77 -10.12 -1.03
CA ASP A 21 -1.61 -11.31 -1.25
C ASP A 21 -1.98 -12.07 0.04
N GLY A 22 -2.13 -11.35 1.15
CA GLY A 22 -2.40 -11.93 2.47
C GLY A 22 -1.18 -12.51 3.19
N LEU A 23 0.03 -12.18 2.73
CA LEU A 23 1.29 -12.46 3.43
C LEU A 23 1.81 -11.17 4.09
N HIS A 24 2.05 -11.20 5.40
CA HIS A 24 2.72 -10.11 6.09
C HIS A 24 4.15 -9.93 5.58
N ALA A 25 4.46 -8.75 5.08
CA ALA A 25 5.81 -8.28 4.87
C ALA A 25 6.46 -8.02 6.23
N PHE A 26 7.65 -8.58 6.43
CA PHE A 26 8.45 -8.29 7.61
C PHE A 26 9.41 -7.13 7.36
N ASP A 27 9.72 -6.84 6.09
CA ASP A 27 10.54 -5.71 5.68
C ASP A 27 10.00 -5.16 4.35
N PHE A 28 9.93 -3.84 4.23
CA PHE A 28 9.70 -3.18 2.96
C PHE A 28 10.47 -1.85 2.94
N SER A 29 11.04 -1.52 1.79
CA SER A 29 11.86 -0.33 1.63
C SER A 29 11.88 0.14 0.18
N LEU A 30 12.19 1.42 -0.01
CA LEU A 30 12.45 2.00 -1.33
C LEU A 30 13.97 2.07 -1.53
N ASP A 31 14.44 1.59 -2.67
CA ASP A 31 15.86 1.65 -3.05
C ASP A 31 16.23 3.03 -3.67
N GLU A 32 17.49 3.22 -4.06
CA GLU A 32 18.01 4.46 -4.67
C GLU A 32 17.28 4.83 -5.99
N ASP A 33 16.72 3.82 -6.67
CA ASP A 33 15.93 3.97 -7.90
C ASP A 33 14.41 4.10 -7.64
N ASP A 34 13.98 4.40 -6.42
CA ASP A 34 12.56 4.48 -5.99
C ASP A 34 11.78 3.17 -6.28
N GLN A 35 12.48 2.04 -6.34
CA GLN A 35 11.86 0.73 -6.48
C GLN A 35 11.38 0.25 -5.11
N LEU A 36 10.16 -0.25 -5.05
CA LEU A 36 9.61 -0.81 -3.82
C LEU A 36 10.04 -2.27 -3.68
N HIS A 37 10.83 -2.54 -2.65
CA HIS A 37 11.22 -3.87 -2.23
C HIS A 37 10.34 -4.32 -1.09
N ILE A 38 9.77 -5.51 -1.20
CA ILE A 38 8.93 -6.14 -0.17
C ILE A 38 9.48 -7.53 0.11
N GLU A 39 9.74 -7.81 1.38
CA GLU A 39 10.18 -9.11 1.87
C GLU A 39 9.17 -9.69 2.86
N CYS A 40 8.67 -10.88 2.55
CA CYS A 40 7.73 -11.63 3.39
C CYS A 40 8.29 -13.00 3.74
N MET A 41 7.76 -13.62 4.78
CA MET A 41 8.11 -14.99 5.17
C MET A 41 6.88 -15.91 5.07
N ASP A 42 6.88 -16.79 4.08
CA ASP A 42 5.89 -17.87 3.95
C ASP A 42 6.40 -19.10 4.73
N GLY A 43 6.05 -19.16 6.01
CA GLY A 43 6.51 -20.20 6.93
C GLY A 43 8.02 -20.16 7.17
N ARG A 44 8.80 -20.85 6.33
CA ARG A 44 10.28 -20.86 6.38
C ARG A 44 10.92 -20.32 5.10
N ALA A 45 10.12 -20.02 4.08
CA ALA A 45 10.60 -19.51 2.80
C ALA A 45 10.47 -17.99 2.76
N ALA A 46 11.56 -17.29 2.48
CA ALA A 46 11.52 -15.85 2.22
C ALA A 46 11.02 -15.62 0.79
N LYS A 47 9.99 -14.78 0.65
CA LYS A 47 9.47 -14.31 -0.64
C LYS A 47 9.80 -12.84 -0.78
N ARG A 48 10.29 -12.45 -1.96
CA ARG A 48 10.70 -11.09 -2.28
C ARG A 48 9.98 -10.63 -3.54
N TRP A 49 9.48 -9.40 -3.49
CA TRP A 49 8.92 -8.71 -4.63
C TRP A 49 9.62 -7.38 -4.81
N VAL A 50 9.80 -6.99 -6.07
CA VAL A 50 10.35 -5.70 -6.44
C VAL A 50 9.40 -5.09 -7.46
N PHE A 51 8.93 -3.88 -7.17
CA PHE A 51 8.08 -3.12 -8.06
C PHE A 51 8.79 -1.84 -8.46
N SER A 52 8.84 -1.56 -9.75
CA SER A 52 9.32 -0.28 -10.26
C SER A 52 8.39 0.85 -9.85
N MET A 53 8.93 2.08 -9.79
CA MET A 53 8.14 3.27 -9.48
C MET A 53 6.95 3.45 -10.45
N ALA A 54 7.10 3.05 -11.72
CA ALA A 54 6.00 3.06 -12.68
C ALA A 54 4.85 2.11 -12.29
N GLN A 55 5.17 0.93 -11.75
CA GLN A 55 4.17 -0.02 -11.25
C GLN A 55 3.51 0.49 -9.96
N VAL A 56 4.29 1.08 -9.06
CA VAL A 56 3.79 1.69 -7.81
C VAL A 56 2.82 2.83 -8.12
N GLN A 57 3.13 3.68 -9.11
CA GLN A 57 2.25 4.75 -9.57
C GLN A 57 1.03 4.26 -10.34
N ALA A 58 1.14 3.12 -11.04
CA ALA A 58 0.03 2.47 -11.71
C ALA A 58 -0.87 1.67 -10.76
N ALA A 59 -0.50 1.56 -9.48
CA ALA A 59 -1.31 0.85 -8.50
C ALA A 59 -2.65 1.56 -8.29
N VAL A 60 -3.72 0.78 -8.21
CA VAL A 60 -5.09 1.29 -8.06
C VAL A 60 -5.55 1.03 -6.64
N PHE A 61 -5.99 2.09 -5.95
CA PHE A 61 -6.61 1.95 -4.64
C PHE A 61 -8.04 1.43 -4.76
N ASP A 62 -8.34 0.39 -4.00
CA ASP A 62 -9.68 -0.14 -3.76
C ASP A 62 -10.12 0.28 -2.36
N SER A 63 -10.99 1.28 -2.29
CA SER A 63 -11.54 1.79 -1.03
C SER A 63 -12.46 0.78 -0.34
N THR A 64 -13.07 -0.14 -1.08
CA THR A 64 -13.94 -1.20 -0.54
C THR A 64 -13.16 -2.20 0.29
N LEU A 65 -11.96 -2.52 -0.19
CA LEU A 65 -11.05 -3.49 0.44
C LEU A 65 -9.92 -2.80 1.23
N GLN A 66 -9.86 -1.47 1.20
CA GLN A 66 -8.77 -0.65 1.73
C GLN A 66 -7.40 -1.18 1.31
N SER A 67 -7.26 -1.50 0.03
CA SER A 67 -6.09 -2.20 -0.51
C SER A 67 -5.68 -1.65 -1.87
N TRP A 68 -4.42 -1.81 -2.21
CA TRP A 68 -3.83 -1.40 -3.47
C TRP A 68 -3.65 -2.59 -4.39
N THR A 69 -4.16 -2.51 -5.61
CA THR A 69 -3.90 -3.49 -6.65
C THR A 69 -2.71 -3.04 -7.49
N ILE A 70 -1.63 -3.82 -7.49
CA ILE A 70 -0.41 -3.54 -8.26
C ILE A 70 -0.12 -4.70 -9.22
N THR A 71 0.30 -4.39 -10.45
CA THR A 71 0.71 -5.42 -11.42
C THR A 71 2.22 -5.53 -11.47
N GLY A 72 2.76 -6.64 -10.96
CA GLY A 72 4.16 -7.01 -11.02
C GLY A 72 4.48 -7.96 -12.17
N ASP A 73 5.74 -8.39 -12.26
CA ASP A 73 6.18 -9.41 -13.23
C ASP A 73 5.55 -10.79 -12.99
N SER A 74 5.16 -11.09 -11.75
CA SER A 74 4.51 -12.36 -11.39
C SER A 74 2.98 -12.34 -11.58
N GLY A 75 2.41 -11.18 -11.91
CA GLY A 75 0.96 -10.98 -12.06
C GLY A 75 0.44 -9.83 -11.20
N GLU A 76 -0.87 -9.82 -11.02
CA GLU A 76 -1.54 -8.87 -10.13
C GLU A 76 -1.36 -9.31 -8.67
N HIS A 77 -1.02 -8.35 -7.82
CA HIS A 77 -0.81 -8.52 -6.39
C HIS A 77 -1.65 -7.50 -5.63
N ARG A 78 -2.17 -7.92 -4.47
CA ARG A 78 -2.89 -7.01 -3.56
C ARG A 78 -2.00 -6.60 -2.40
N LEU A 79 -1.79 -5.31 -2.25
CA LEU A 79 -1.06 -4.70 -1.14
C LEU A 79 -2.03 -4.09 -0.13
N VAL A 80 -1.88 -4.42 1.15
CA VAL A 80 -2.67 -3.81 2.24
C VAL A 80 -1.71 -3.06 3.15
N CYS A 81 -1.87 -1.74 3.23
CA CYS A 81 -1.10 -0.91 4.15
C CYS A 81 -1.83 -0.85 5.49
N LEU A 82 -1.29 -1.51 6.51
CA LEU A 82 -1.79 -1.46 7.87
C LEU A 82 -0.99 -0.40 8.63
N SER A 83 -1.63 0.74 8.91
CA SER A 83 -1.08 1.74 9.81
C SER A 83 -1.81 1.69 11.15
N ALA A 84 -1.06 1.82 12.24
CA ALA A 84 -1.62 1.87 13.59
C ALA A 84 -2.51 3.12 13.83
N PHE A 85 -2.40 4.11 12.94
CA PHE A 85 -3.16 5.36 12.97
C PHE A 85 -3.59 5.77 11.56
N SER A 86 -4.49 5.00 10.96
CA SER A 86 -5.44 5.54 9.98
C SER A 86 -6.82 5.21 10.49
N GLY A 87 -7.23 5.93 11.54
CA GLY A 87 -8.64 6.27 11.64
C GLY A 87 -8.93 7.00 10.35
N ALA A 88 -9.68 6.36 9.46
CA ALA A 88 -10.27 7.01 8.31
C ALA A 88 -10.87 8.32 8.83
N ASN A 89 -10.22 9.44 8.54
CA ASN A 89 -10.84 10.74 8.73
C ASN A 89 -11.80 10.93 7.55
N ASP A 90 -12.76 10.02 7.45
CA ASP A 90 -14.02 10.24 6.78
C ASP A 90 -14.84 11.13 7.73
N GLU A 91 -14.36 12.36 7.93
CA GLU A 91 -15.17 13.45 8.46
C GLU A 91 -15.60 14.31 7.26
N ASP A 92 -16.35 13.70 6.34
CA ASP A 92 -17.19 14.47 5.42
C ASP A 92 -18.48 13.66 5.14
N ASP A 93 -19.42 13.72 6.09
CA ASP A 93 -20.85 13.64 5.77
C ASP A 93 -21.64 14.44 6.82
N GLU A 94 -21.79 15.72 6.47
CA GLU A 94 -22.99 16.58 6.55
C GLU A 94 -23.92 16.52 7.78
N ARG A 95 -24.38 17.69 8.27
CA ARG A 95 -25.77 18.11 8.62
C ARG A 95 -25.70 19.43 9.42
N GLU A 96 -26.47 20.48 9.23
CA GLU A 96 -27.63 20.84 8.40
C GLU A 96 -27.75 22.38 8.52
N ASP A 97 -28.17 23.07 7.44
CA ASP A 97 -28.70 24.44 7.50
C ASP A 97 -29.84 24.58 8.54
N ALA A 98 -29.77 25.58 9.43
CA ALA A 98 -30.92 26.29 10.02
C ALA A 98 -30.51 27.55 10.79
#